data_AF-A0A5M4ATT1-F1
#
_entry.id   AF-A0A5M4ATT1-F1
#
_cell.length_a   1.000
_cell.length_b   1.000
_cell.length_c   1.000
_cell.angle_alpha   90.00
_cell.angle_beta   90.00
_cell.angle_gamma   90.00
#
_symmetry.space_group_name_H-M   'P 1'
#
loop_
_entity.id
_entity.type
_entity.pdbx_description
1 polymer ?
#
loop_
_entity_poly.entity_id
_entity_poly.type
_entity_poly.pdbx_seq_one_letter_code
_entity_poly.pdbx_strand_id
1 'polypeptide(L)'
;MIFKEEGPLLDKIDRIVDRYVTVIGGNPFLPQFLIGEINRDPEKFVRILQNSGIDPNFLQRVIDKEVEAGNINPIQAADLIPNLIGMIIMPFAARPLFQTIFFQGDREKYDEYLNKRRKMVSAFIKQALTRNPA
;
A
#
# COMPACT_ATOMS: atom_id res chain seq x y z
N MET A 1 -0.49 -15.13 0.61
CA MET A 1 -0.70 -13.72 0.18
C MET A 1 -1.94 -13.24 0.90
N ILE A 2 -1.90 -12.10 1.60
CA ILE A 2 -2.95 -11.68 2.55
C ILE A 2 -4.35 -11.65 1.92
N PHE A 3 -4.47 -11.29 0.64
CA PHE A 3 -5.74 -11.30 -0.09
C PHE A 3 -6.39 -12.69 -0.26
N LYS A 4 -5.61 -13.78 -0.17
CA LYS A 4 -6.11 -15.16 -0.27
C LYS A 4 -6.61 -15.73 1.06
N GLU A 5 -6.36 -15.03 2.16
CA GLU A 5 -6.76 -15.48 3.48
C GLU A 5 -8.24 -15.19 3.71
N GLU A 6 -8.86 -15.88 4.66
CA GLU A 6 -10.27 -15.65 5.00
C GLU A 6 -10.46 -14.32 5.74
N GLY A 7 -11.70 -13.82 5.73
CA GLY A 7 -12.11 -12.60 6.43
C GLY A 7 -12.30 -11.37 5.55
N PRO A 8 -12.81 -10.27 6.15
CA PRO A 8 -13.19 -9.06 5.43
C PRO A 8 -12.01 -8.36 4.75
N LEU A 9 -12.25 -7.74 3.60
CA LEU A 9 -11.24 -6.95 2.90
C LEU A 9 -10.67 -5.82 3.77
N LEU A 10 -11.50 -5.16 4.58
CA LEU A 10 -11.03 -4.07 5.45
C LEU A 10 -10.01 -4.55 6.48
N ASP A 11 -10.16 -5.75 7.03
CA ASP A 11 -9.17 -6.32 7.96
C ASP A 11 -7.88 -6.73 7.25
N LYS A 12 -8.01 -7.22 6.01
CA LYS A 12 -6.85 -7.52 5.15
C LYS A 12 -6.04 -6.26 4.86
N ILE A 13 -6.69 -5.10 4.66
CA ILE A 13 -6.00 -3.82 4.44
C ILE A 13 -5.07 -3.49 5.61
N ASP A 14 -5.53 -3.63 6.86
CA ASP A 14 -4.67 -3.36 8.03
C ASP A 14 -3.42 -4.22 8.04
N ARG A 15 -3.59 -5.51 7.74
CA ARG A 15 -2.50 -6.47 7.73
C ARG A 15 -1.52 -6.21 6.59
N ILE A 16 -2.02 -5.80 5.43
CA ILE A 16 -1.19 -5.41 4.29
C ILE A 16 -0.39 -4.15 4.64
N VAL A 17 -1.06 -3.10 5.13
CA VAL A 17 -0.38 -1.86 5.53
C VAL A 17 0.70 -2.15 6.56
N ASP A 18 0.38 -2.89 7.61
CA ASP A 18 1.34 -3.21 8.67
C ASP A 18 2.54 -3.99 8.14
N ARG A 19 2.31 -5.03 7.33
CA ARG A 19 3.38 -5.82 6.73
C ARG A 19 4.28 -4.98 5.83
N TYR A 20 3.71 -4.18 4.95
CA TYR A 20 4.49 -3.38 4.00
C TYR A 20 5.24 -2.25 4.69
N VAL A 21 4.63 -1.53 5.63
CA VAL A 21 5.34 -0.49 6.40
C VAL A 21 6.48 -1.11 7.21
N THR A 22 6.29 -2.31 7.77
CA THR A 22 7.35 -3.01 8.50
C THR A 22 8.52 -3.40 7.59
N VAL A 23 8.24 -3.99 6.42
CA VAL A 23 9.28 -4.39 5.46
C VAL A 23 10.04 -3.17 4.93
N ILE A 24 9.33 -2.12 4.53
CA ILE A 24 9.92 -0.91 3.97
C ILE A 24 10.64 -0.10 5.05
N GLY A 25 10.10 -0.03 6.26
CA GLY A 25 10.74 0.64 7.40
C GLY A 25 12.03 -0.05 7.84
N GLY A 26 12.09 -1.38 7.78
CA GLY A 26 13.32 -2.14 7.99
C GLY A 26 14.32 -2.02 6.84
N ASN A 27 13.89 -1.60 5.64
CA ASN A 27 14.72 -1.50 4.45
C ASN A 27 14.43 -0.20 3.66
N PRO A 28 14.81 0.99 4.16
CA PRO A 28 14.42 2.27 3.56
C PRO A 28 14.91 2.50 2.13
N PHE A 29 15.95 1.79 1.68
CA PHE A 29 16.46 1.84 0.30
C PHE A 29 15.70 0.93 -0.67
N LEU A 30 14.91 -0.02 -0.16
CA LEU A 30 14.17 -0.99 -0.97
C LEU A 30 13.22 -0.31 -1.98
N PRO A 31 12.45 0.74 -1.63
CA PRO A 31 11.65 1.47 -2.60
C PRO A 31 12.43 1.99 -3.80
N GLN A 32 13.55 2.67 -3.55
CA GLN A 32 14.36 3.28 -4.60
C GLN A 32 14.99 2.22 -5.49
N PHE A 33 15.45 1.12 -4.88
CA PHE A 33 15.94 -0.03 -5.61
C PHE A 33 14.86 -0.63 -6.52
N LEU A 34 13.66 -0.89 -6.00
CA LEU A 34 12.56 -1.46 -6.78
C LEU A 34 12.17 -0.59 -7.97
N ILE A 35 12.08 0.73 -7.78
CA ILE A 35 11.80 1.67 -8.88
C ILE A 35 12.91 1.62 -9.94
N GLY A 36 14.17 1.58 -9.52
CA GLY A 36 15.31 1.41 -10.41
C GLY A 36 15.27 0.11 -11.22
N GLU A 37 14.95 -1.01 -10.57
CA GLU A 37 14.82 -2.31 -11.21
C GLU A 37 13.64 -2.35 -12.20
N ILE A 38 12.49 -1.78 -11.83
CA ILE A 38 11.31 -1.68 -12.70
C ILE A 38 11.66 -0.89 -13.97
N ASN A 39 12.36 0.24 -13.83
CA ASN A 39 12.75 1.06 -14.97
C ASN A 39 13.83 0.41 -15.85
N ARG A 40 14.70 -0.44 -15.26
CA ARG A 40 15.78 -1.10 -15.99
C ARG A 40 15.29 -2.30 -16.81
N ASP A 41 14.42 -3.13 -16.24
CA ASP A 41 13.88 -4.34 -16.88
C ASP A 41 12.44 -4.59 -16.40
N PRO A 42 11.45 -3.86 -16.96
CA PRO A 42 10.05 -3.99 -16.59
C PRO A 42 9.53 -5.43 -16.76
N GLU A 43 9.94 -6.12 -17.82
CA GLU A 43 9.47 -7.47 -18.15
C GLU A 43 9.91 -8.48 -17.10
N LYS A 44 11.14 -8.38 -16.59
CA LYS A 44 11.62 -9.23 -15.50
C LYS A 44 10.81 -8.98 -14.23
N PHE A 45 10.48 -7.73 -13.92
CA PHE A 45 9.68 -7.41 -12.75
C PHE A 45 8.25 -7.95 -12.88
N VAL A 46 7.63 -7.81 -14.05
CA VAL A 46 6.33 -8.42 -14.35
C VAL A 46 6.36 -9.94 -14.12
N ARG A 47 7.38 -10.64 -14.63
CA ARG A 47 7.55 -12.09 -14.41
C ARG A 47 7.70 -12.43 -12.93
N ILE A 48 8.46 -11.65 -12.16
CA ILE A 48 8.59 -11.84 -10.70
C ILE A 48 7.24 -11.69 -10.01
N LEU A 49 6.46 -10.66 -10.34
CA LEU A 49 5.13 -10.44 -9.75
C LEU A 49 4.17 -11.58 -10.09
N GLN A 50 4.11 -12.01 -11.35
CA GLN A 50 3.30 -13.14 -11.80
C GLN A 50 3.68 -14.42 -11.03
N ASN A 51 4.97 -14.70 -10.90
CA ASN A 51 5.48 -15.88 -10.18
C ASN A 51 5.23 -15.80 -8.66
N SER A 52 5.14 -14.59 -8.10
CA SER A 52 4.80 -14.40 -6.68
C SER A 52 3.31 -14.63 -6.38
N GLY A 53 2.50 -14.88 -7.41
CA GLY A 53 1.09 -15.22 -7.30
C GLY A 53 0.16 -14.02 -7.15
N ILE A 54 0.62 -12.83 -7.55
CA ILE A 54 -0.24 -11.65 -7.71
C ILE A 54 -1.02 -11.82 -9.01
N ASP A 55 -2.31 -12.10 -8.90
CA ASP A 55 -3.24 -12.19 -10.02
C ASP A 55 -4.22 -10.99 -9.95
N PRO A 56 -4.14 -10.02 -10.87
CA PRO A 56 -5.06 -8.88 -10.92
C PRO A 56 -6.54 -9.29 -11.00
N ASN A 57 -6.84 -10.38 -11.71
CA ASN A 57 -8.22 -10.86 -11.84
C ASN A 57 -8.73 -11.44 -10.52
N PHE A 58 -7.86 -12.14 -9.78
CA PHE A 58 -8.18 -12.60 -8.44
C PHE A 58 -8.46 -11.43 -7.50
N LEU A 59 -7.61 -10.39 -7.53
CA LEU A 59 -7.81 -9.20 -6.70
C LEU A 59 -9.11 -8.49 -7.03
N GLN A 60 -9.44 -8.33 -8.33
CA GLN A 60 -10.70 -7.74 -8.74
C GLN A 60 -11.90 -8.55 -8.22
N ARG A 61 -11.87 -9.89 -8.35
CA ARG A 61 -12.94 -10.76 -7.81
C ARG A 61 -13.12 -10.62 -6.30
N VAL A 62 -12.06 -10.41 -5.54
CA VAL A 62 -12.15 -10.19 -4.08
C VAL A 62 -12.84 -8.86 -3.79
N ILE A 63 -12.51 -7.81 -4.55
CA ILE A 63 -13.13 -6.49 -4.41
C ILE A 63 -14.60 -6.53 -4.82
N ASP A 64 -14.93 -7.15 -5.96
CA ASP A 64 -16.30 -7.23 -6.47
C ASP A 64 -17.24 -7.89 -5.46
N LYS A 65 -16.80 -8.95 -4.78
CA LYS A 65 -17.58 -9.61 -3.72
C LYS A 65 -17.92 -8.69 -2.54
N GLU A 66 -17.00 -7.80 -2.16
CA GLU A 66 -17.22 -6.84 -1.07
C GLU A 66 -18.16 -5.70 -1.52
N VAL A 67 -18.08 -5.31 -2.80
CA VAL A 67 -19.00 -4.34 -3.41
C VAL A 67 -20.41 -4.92 -3.49
N GLU A 68 -20.56 -6.17 -3.96
CA GLU A 68 -21.84 -6.89 -4.02
C GLU A 68 -22.47 -7.07 -2.64
N ALA A 69 -21.66 -7.31 -1.61
CA ALA A 69 -22.11 -7.39 -0.22
C ALA A 69 -22.46 -6.02 0.40
N GLY A 70 -22.17 -4.91 -0.29
CA GLY A 70 -22.42 -3.55 0.20
C GLY A 70 -21.43 -3.07 1.28
N ASN A 71 -20.32 -3.78 1.47
CA ASN A 71 -19.31 -3.46 2.48
C ASN A 71 -18.43 -2.25 2.08
N ILE A 72 -18.23 -2.07 0.77
CA ILE A 72 -17.41 -0.98 0.19
C ILE A 72 -18.07 -0.38 -1.05
N ASN A 73 -17.65 0.83 -1.40
CA ASN A 73 -17.98 1.46 -2.67
C ASN A 73 -17.29 0.75 -3.85
N PRO A 74 -17.89 0.77 -5.06
CA PRO A 74 -17.25 0.25 -6.26
C PRO A 74 -15.87 0.89 -6.51
N ILE A 75 -14.86 0.04 -6.74
CA ILE A 75 -13.49 0.46 -7.07
C ILE A 75 -12.81 -0.63 -7.91
N GLN A 76 -11.90 -0.25 -8.80
CA GLN A 76 -11.08 -1.22 -9.53
C GLN A 76 -9.83 -1.58 -8.72
N ALA A 77 -9.38 -2.84 -8.83
CA ALA A 77 -8.11 -3.29 -8.26
C ALA A 77 -6.93 -2.44 -8.76
N ALA A 78 -7.01 -2.02 -10.03
CA ALA A 78 -6.03 -1.13 -10.66
C ALA A 78 -5.93 0.26 -10.02
N ASP A 79 -6.95 0.70 -9.26
CA ASP A 79 -6.91 1.95 -8.49
C ASP A 79 -6.52 1.69 -7.04
N LEU A 80 -7.14 0.70 -6.40
CA LEU A 80 -6.94 0.42 -4.97
C LEU A 80 -5.48 0.02 -4.66
N ILE A 81 -4.91 -0.87 -5.46
CA ILE A 81 -3.59 -1.43 -5.18
C ILE A 81 -2.48 -0.38 -5.33
N PRO A 82 -2.39 0.40 -6.42
CA PRO A 82 -1.42 1.48 -6.52
C PRO A 82 -1.61 2.57 -5.45
N ASN A 83 -2.85 2.92 -5.09
CA ASN A 83 -3.11 3.90 -4.02
C ASN A 83 -2.54 3.43 -2.67
N LEU A 84 -2.80 2.17 -2.32
CA LEU A 84 -2.29 1.55 -1.10
C LEU A 84 -0.76 1.53 -1.07
N ILE A 85 -0.14 1.02 -2.14
CA ILE A 85 1.31 0.90 -2.25
C ILE A 85 1.97 2.28 -2.28
N GLY A 86 1.44 3.22 -3.06
CA GLY A 86 1.97 4.57 -3.21
C GLY A 86 1.99 5.33 -1.89
N MET A 87 0.91 5.26 -1.11
CA MET A 87 0.84 5.92 0.20
C MET A 87 1.83 5.37 1.23
N ILE A 88 2.19 4.09 1.10
CA ILE A 88 3.20 3.45 1.94
C ILE A 88 4.59 3.79 1.44
N ILE A 89 4.88 3.61 0.15
CA ILE A 89 6.23 3.73 -0.42
C ILE A 89 6.71 5.17 -0.48
N MET A 90 5.85 6.10 -0.92
CA MET A 90 6.27 7.45 -1.27
C MET A 90 6.95 8.22 -0.11
N PRO A 91 6.48 8.15 1.14
CA PRO A 91 7.18 8.76 2.28
C PRO A 91 8.59 8.20 2.54
N PHE A 92 8.84 6.93 2.23
CA PHE A 92 10.17 6.34 2.39
C PHE A 92 11.07 6.68 1.20
N ALA A 93 10.56 6.52 -0.03
CA ALA A 93 11.30 6.80 -1.24
C ALA A 93 11.73 8.28 -1.35
N ALA A 94 10.82 9.20 -1.02
CA ALA A 94 11.07 10.64 -1.05
C ALA A 94 11.43 11.22 0.32
N ARG A 95 12.04 10.41 1.21
CA ARG A 95 12.43 10.82 2.56
C ARG A 95 13.21 12.15 2.61
N PRO A 96 14.27 12.38 1.80
CA PRO A 96 15.02 13.64 1.87
C PRO A 96 14.15 14.88 1.63
N LEU A 97 13.13 14.75 0.77
CA LEU A 97 12.20 15.83 0.45
C LEU A 97 11.25 16.10 1.63
N PHE A 98 10.51 15.08 2.06
CA PHE A 98 9.46 15.27 3.07
C PHE A 98 10.00 15.51 4.47
N GLN A 99 11.11 14.89 4.83
CA GLN A 99 11.81 15.17 6.10
C GLN A 99 12.23 16.64 6.15
N THR A 100 12.73 17.20 5.04
CA THR A 100 13.15 18.61 4.99
C THR A 100 11.95 19.55 5.06
N ILE A 101 10.98 19.38 4.17
CA ILE A 101 9.86 20.32 4.01
C ILE A 101 8.92 20.32 5.23
N PHE A 102 8.61 19.16 5.80
CA PHE A 102 7.60 19.05 6.86
C PHE A 102 8.17 18.90 8.27
N PHE A 103 9.45 18.53 8.39
CA PHE A 103 10.08 18.24 9.68
C PHE A 103 11.40 18.98 9.89
N GLN A 104 11.71 19.99 9.05
CA GLN A 104 12.92 20.82 9.18
C GLN A 104 14.22 19.99 9.17
N GLY A 105 14.21 18.84 8.49
CA GLY A 105 15.35 17.92 8.46
C GLY A 105 15.47 17.02 9.69
N ASP A 106 14.56 17.14 10.68
CA ASP A 106 14.57 16.34 11.92
C ASP A 106 14.29 14.87 11.62
N ARG A 107 15.33 14.05 11.81
CA ARG A 107 15.28 12.62 11.51
C ARG A 107 14.36 11.86 12.45
N GLU A 108 14.42 12.14 13.75
CA GLU A 108 13.69 11.40 14.78
C GLU A 108 12.19 11.66 14.65
N LYS A 109 11.79 12.92 14.45
CA LYS A 109 10.38 13.26 14.19
C LYS A 109 9.85 12.63 12.91
N TYR A 110 10.69 12.51 11.87
CA TYR A 110 10.29 11.84 10.64
C TYR A 110 10.12 10.33 10.84
N ASP A 111 11.03 9.68 11.57
CA ASP A 111 10.91 8.26 11.90
C ASP A 111 9.66 7.97 12.76
N GLU A 112 9.31 8.84 13.70
CA GLU A 112 8.03 8.76 14.42
C GLU A 112 6.82 8.89 13.50
N TYR A 113 6.85 9.83 12.56
CA TYR A 113 5.80 10.01 11.56
C TYR A 113 5.64 8.76 10.68
N LEU A 114 6.74 8.19 10.20
CA LEU A 114 6.74 6.95 9.42
C LEU A 114 6.18 5.77 10.25
N ASN A 115 6.48 5.72 11.55
CA ASN A 115 5.95 4.69 12.44
C ASN A 115 4.44 4.79 12.66
N LYS A 116 3.92 6.02 12.79
CA LYS A 116 2.48 6.32 12.91
C LYS A 116 1.71 6.11 11.59
N ARG A 117 2.43 6.03 10.46
CA ARG A 117 1.86 5.90 9.11
C ARG A 117 0.97 4.67 8.93
N ARG A 118 1.26 3.56 9.61
CA ARG A 118 0.44 2.32 9.57
C ARG A 118 -1.04 2.60 9.83
N LYS A 119 -1.34 3.18 11.00
CA LYS A 119 -2.72 3.48 11.40
C LYS A 119 -3.38 4.49 10.48
N MET A 120 -2.63 5.50 10.06
CA MET A 120 -3.15 6.57 9.20
C MET A 120 -3.50 6.05 7.80
N VAL A 121 -2.64 5.26 7.15
CA VAL A 121 -2.90 4.73 5.79
C VAL A 121 -4.08 3.78 5.82
N SER A 122 -4.14 2.89 6.81
CA SER A 122 -5.28 2.01 7.05
C SER A 122 -6.58 2.79 7.16
N ALA A 123 -6.63 3.78 8.07
CA ALA A 123 -7.83 4.58 8.27
C ALA A 123 -8.24 5.35 7.00
N PHE A 124 -7.27 5.95 6.31
CA PHE A 124 -7.51 6.71 5.09
C PHE A 124 -8.08 5.85 3.96
N ILE A 125 -7.49 4.69 3.70
CA ILE A 125 -7.99 3.75 2.69
C ILE A 125 -9.37 3.23 3.06
N LYS A 126 -9.57 2.80 4.31
CA LYS A 126 -10.87 2.29 4.76
C LYS A 126 -11.96 3.34 4.60
N GLN A 127 -11.68 4.58 5.00
CA GLN A 127 -12.61 5.70 4.84
C GLN A 127 -12.90 6.01 3.37
N ALA A 128 -11.90 5.91 2.48
CA ALA A 128 -12.13 6.09 1.04
C ALA A 128 -13.01 4.97 0.44
N LEU A 129 -12.93 3.76 1.00
CA LEU A 129 -13.72 2.61 0.55
C LEU A 129 -15.13 2.59 1.12
N THR A 130 -15.35 3.04 2.35
CA THR A 130 -16.67 3.02 3.00
C THR A 130 -17.39 4.36 2.83
N ARG A 131 -18.69 4.38 2.54
CA ARG A 131 -19.45 5.65 2.51
C ARG A 131 -19.34 6.37 3.85
N ASN A 132 -19.08 7.67 3.83
CA ASN A 132 -19.62 8.54 4.88
C ASN A 132 -21.14 8.59 4.67
N PRO A 133 -21.96 8.37 5.71
CA PRO A 133 -23.35 8.81 5.62
C PRO A 133 -23.33 10.31 5.30
N ALA A 134 -24.08 10.67 4.25
CA ALA A 134 -24.31 12.07 3.90
C ALA A 134 -25.03 12.81 5.02
#